data_AF-A0A535PWI5-F1
#
_entry.id   AF-A0A535PWI5-F1
#
_cell.length_a   1.000
_cell.length_b   1.000
_cell.length_c   1.000
_cell.angle_alpha   90.00
_cell.angle_beta   90.00
_cell.angle_gamma   90.00
#
_symmetry.space_group_name_H-M   'P 1'
#
loop_
_entity.id
_entity.type
_entity.pdbx_description
1 polymer ?
#
loop_
_entity_poly.entity_id
_entity_poly.type
_entity_poly.pdbx_seq_one_letter_code
_entity_poly.pdbx_strand_id
1 'polypeptide(L)' 'MKSNTTAIGLGVVGIIFLVIAALYALGVLQILASTTSGPHYKHAILFAVLAVASFVAANFARPKTA' A
#
# COMPACT_ATOMS: atom_id res chain seq x y z
N MET A 1 0.91 20.79 -5.77
CA MET A 1 0.63 21.54 -4.53
C MET A 1 1.12 20.69 -3.36
N LYS A 2 2.03 21.17 -2.51
CA LYS A 2 2.42 20.45 -1.28
C LYS A 2 1.36 20.73 -0.21
N SER A 3 0.81 19.68 0.39
CA SER A 3 -0.31 19.76 1.33
C SER A 3 -0.17 18.68 2.39
N ASN A 4 -0.32 19.06 3.65
CA ASN A 4 -0.34 18.12 4.77
C ASN A 4 -1.47 17.11 4.61
N THR A 5 -2.64 17.54 4.16
CA THR A 5 -3.79 16.65 3.92
C THR A 5 -3.47 15.58 2.88
N THR A 6 -2.80 15.96 1.78
CA THR A 6 -2.39 15.02 0.73
C THR A 6 -1.32 14.05 1.24
N ALA A 7 -0.35 14.52 2.01
CA ALA A 7 0.69 13.67 2.61
C ALA A 7 0.09 12.65 3.60
N ILE A 8 -0.84 13.09 4.45
CA ILE A 8 -1.56 12.20 5.38
C ILE A 8 -2.40 11.19 4.59
N GLY A 9 -3.15 11.65 3.58
CA GLY A 9 -3.97 10.78 2.75
C GLY A 9 -3.16 9.67 2.07
N LEU A 10 -2.04 10.02 1.44
CA LEU A 10 -1.14 9.02 0.86
C LEU A 10 -0.52 8.09 1.92
N GLY A 11 -0.20 8.59 3.11
CA GLY A 11 0.26 7.77 4.22
C GLY A 11 -0.77 6.71 4.62
N VAL A 12 -2.03 7.11 4.78
CA VAL A 12 -3.14 6.19 5.10
C VAL A 12 -3.34 5.15 4.00
N VAL A 13 -3.33 5.57 2.73
CA VAL A 13 -3.43 4.66 1.58
C VAL A 13 -2.28 3.65 1.56
N GLY A 14 -1.06 4.09 1.85
CA GLY A 14 0.11 3.20 1.95
C GLY A 14 -0.06 2.14 3.05
N ILE A 15 -0.61 2.50 4.20
CA ILE A 15 -0.91 1.55 5.29
C ILE A 15 -1.96 0.53 4.85
N ILE A 16 -3.02 0.98 4.17
CA ILE A 16 -4.06 0.06 3.65
C ILE A 16 -3.44 -0.96 2.68
N PHE A 17 -2.59 -0.52 1.76
CA PHE A 17 -1.89 -1.44 0.85
C PHE A 17 -0.97 -2.41 1.59
N LEU A 18 -0.27 -1.99 2.65
CA LEU A 18 0.51 -2.90 3.48
C LEU A 18 -0.35 -3.98 4.13
N VAL A 19 -1.51 -3.62 4.68
CA VAL A 19 -2.44 -4.59 5.28
C VAL A 19 -2.93 -5.58 4.23
N ILE A 20 -3.35 -5.09 3.05
CA ILE A 20 -3.78 -5.95 1.95
C ILE A 20 -2.65 -6.89 1.50
N ALA A 21 -1.42 -6.40 1.39
CA ALA A 21 -0.26 -7.21 1.03
C ALA A 21 -0.03 -8.35 2.03
N ALA A 22 -0.11 -8.06 3.33
CA ALA A 22 0.02 -9.06 4.39
C ALA A 22 -1.09 -10.13 4.30
N LEU A 23 -2.35 -9.72 4.10
CA LEU A 23 -3.47 -10.66 3.96
C LEU A 23 -3.33 -11.60 2.75
N TYR A 24 -2.82 -11.11 1.61
CA TYR A 24 -2.50 -11.95 0.46
C TYR A 24 -1.30 -12.88 0.71
N ALA A 25 -0.28 -12.42 1.44
CA ALA A 25 0.88 -13.23 1.79
C ALA A 25 0.52 -14.36 2.77
N LEU A 26 -0.45 -14.11 3.66
CA LEU A 26 -1.00 -15.11 4.58
C LEU A 26 -2.06 -16.01 3.92
N GLY A 27 -2.46 -15.73 2.68
CA GLY A 27 -3.51 -16.49 1.98
C GLY A 27 -4.92 -16.29 2.54
N VAL A 28 -5.13 -15.25 3.36
CA VAL A 28 -6.45 -14.88 3.92
C VAL A 28 -7.33 -14.25 2.85
N LEU A 29 -6.73 -13.46 1.95
CA LEU A 29 -7.43 -12.78 0.86
C LEU A 29 -7.30 -13.59 -0.44
N GLN A 30 -8.43 -13.97 -1.01
CA GLN A 30 -8.50 -14.77 -2.26
C GLN A 30 -9.21 -14.03 -3.40
N ILE A 31 -9.65 -12.80 -3.14
CA ILE A 31 -10.28 -11.96 -4.14
C ILE A 31 -9.29 -11.77 -5.30
N LEU A 32 -9.75 -11.87 -6.54
CA LEU A 32 -8.92 -11.70 -7.74
C LEU A 32 -7.77 -12.72 -7.91
N ALA A 33 -7.66 -13.72 -7.03
CA ALA A 33 -6.73 -14.83 -7.20
C ALA A 33 -7.33 -15.91 -8.11
N SER A 34 -6.51 -16.48 -8.99
CA SER A 34 -6.93 -17.59 -9.86
C SER A 34 -7.03 -18.93 -9.12
N THR A 35 -6.47 -19.02 -7.92
CA THR A 35 -6.52 -20.19 -7.06
C THR A 35 -7.19 -19.82 -5.73
N THR A 36 -8.00 -20.72 -5.19
CA THR A 36 -8.77 -20.52 -3.94
C THR A 36 -8.04 -21.09 -2.72
N SER A 37 -6.73 -21.33 -2.81
CA SER A 37 -5.95 -21.78 -1.68
C SER A 37 -4.50 -21.31 -1.75
N GLY A 38 -3.94 -21.09 -0.56
CA GLY A 38 -2.53 -20.78 -0.34
C GLY A 38 -2.18 -19.29 -0.46
N PRO A 39 -0.91 -18.94 -0.17
CA PRO A 39 -0.38 -17.59 -0.32
C PRO A 39 -0.41 -17.09 -1.77
N HIS A 40 -0.74 -15.81 -1.97
CA HIS A 40 -0.73 -15.16 -3.29
C HIS A 40 0.35 -14.08 -3.38
N TYR A 41 1.61 -14.51 -3.44
CA TYR A 41 2.77 -13.62 -3.40
C TYR A 41 2.82 -12.57 -4.52
N LYS A 42 2.28 -12.86 -5.72
CA LYS A 42 2.21 -11.86 -6.81
C LYS A 42 1.38 -10.64 -6.40
N HIS A 43 0.22 -10.86 -5.79
CA HIS A 43 -0.63 -9.78 -5.30
C HIS A 43 0.01 -9.11 -4.08
N ALA A 44 0.58 -9.89 -3.15
CA ALA A 44 1.27 -9.33 -1.99
C ALA A 44 2.41 -8.39 -2.39
N ILE A 45 3.26 -8.79 -3.33
CA ILE A 45 4.36 -7.97 -3.85
C ILE A 45 3.83 -6.71 -4.54
N LEU A 46 2.81 -6.84 -5.39
CA LEU A 46 2.19 -5.69 -6.05
C LEU A 46 1.70 -4.64 -5.03
N PHE A 47 0.95 -5.06 -4.02
CA PHE A 47 0.45 -4.17 -2.97
C PHE A 47 1.58 -3.62 -2.09
N ALA A 48 2.63 -4.39 -1.82
CA ALA A 48 3.80 -3.90 -1.10
C ALA A 48 4.52 -2.79 -1.89
N VAL A 49 4.70 -2.94 -3.21
CA VAL A 49 5.30 -1.92 -4.08
C VAL A 49 4.42 -0.65 -4.10
N LEU A 50 3.10 -0.80 -4.20
CA LEU A 50 2.18 0.33 -4.14
C LEU A 50 2.24 1.05 -2.79
N ALA A 51 2.35 0.32 -1.68
CA ALA A 51 2.51 0.91 -0.36
C ALA A 51 3.79 1.77 -0.27
N VAL A 52 4.92 1.25 -0.76
CA VAL A 52 6.19 2.00 -0.82
C VAL A 52 6.02 3.24 -1.68
N ALA A 53 5.41 3.13 -2.87
CA ALA A 53 5.15 4.26 -3.74
C ALA A 53 4.28 5.33 -3.06
N SER A 54 3.25 4.93 -2.31
CA SER A 54 2.41 5.84 -1.52
C SER A 54 3.20 6.55 -0.43
N PHE A 55 4.09 5.87 0.30
CA PHE A 55 4.92 6.54 1.31
C PHE A 55 5.95 7.49 0.70
N VAL A 56 6.56 7.10 -0.43
CA VAL A 56 7.47 7.97 -1.19
C VAL A 56 6.74 9.22 -1.65
N ALA A 57 5.55 9.08 -2.24
CA ALA A 57 4.76 10.21 -2.69
C ALA A 57 4.19 11.04 -1.52
N ALA A 58 3.87 10.43 -0.37
CA ALA A 58 3.52 11.15 0.86
C ALA A 58 4.66 12.06 1.33
N ASN A 59 5.90 11.54 1.30
CA ASN A 59 7.09 12.31 1.64
C ASN A 59 7.30 13.50 0.69
N PHE A 60 7.07 13.32 -0.62
CA PHE A 60 7.13 14.43 -1.57
C PHE A 60 6.00 15.45 -1.40
N ALA A 61 4.80 15.01 -1.02
CA ALA A 61 3.63 15.86 -0.79
C ALA A 61 3.74 16.70 0.48
N ARG A 62 4.60 16.29 1.43
CA ARG A 62 4.78 16.98 2.70
C ARG A 62 5.39 18.39 2.47
N PRO A 63 4.74 19.46 2.97
CA PRO A 63 5.34 20.79 3.03
C PRO A 63 6.64 20.72 3.82
N LYS A 64 7.73 21.28 3.28
CA LYS A 64 8.96 21.45 4.04
C LYS A 64 8.77 22.69 4.92
N THR A 65 8.76 22.50 6.24
CA THR A 65 8.94 23.62 7.17
C THR A 65 10.38 24.11 7.00
N ALA A 66 10.51 25.38 6.60
CA ALA A 66 11.79 26.08 6.53
C ALA A 66 12.38 26.25 7.94
#